data_AF-A0A2V8TWB3-F1
#
_entry.id   AF-A0A2V8TWB3-F1
#
_cell.length_a   1.000
_cell.length_b   1.000
_cell.length_c   1.000
_cell.angle_alpha   90.00
_cell.angle_beta   90.00
_cell.angle_gamma   90.00
#
_symmetry.space_group_name_H-M   'P 1'
#
loop_
_entity.id
_entity.type
_entity.pdbx_description
1 polymer ?
#
loop_
_entity_poly.entity_id
_entity_poly.type
_entity_poly.pdbx_seq_one_letter_code
_entity_poly.pdbx_strand_id
1 'polypeptide(L)'
;HDLTDQGLPLGKVFAGTDIQFGSQWTVTASHELLEMLGDPDINLAAYVDQPNGGMRLYAYEACDACEADQFAYKTDGVLVTDFVYPAWFESFRKAGSTQFDRQGRITEPYQLLSGGYIGIFDCPSGNGWTQITGDRKAHRYSMRPPVGSRRERRRTPREEWLRSEIKKKTR
;
A
#
# COMPACT_ATOMS: atom_id res chain seq x y z
N HIS A 1 7.66 -5.71 2.07
CA HIS A 1 8.97 -5.34 1.59
C HIS A 1 9.83 -6.56 1.39
N ASP A 2 10.82 -6.44 0.52
CA ASP A 2 11.83 -7.47 0.35
C ASP A 2 12.76 -7.50 1.57
N LEU A 3 13.67 -8.47 1.64
CA LEU A 3 14.71 -8.48 2.67
C LEU A 3 16.08 -8.37 2.01
N THR A 4 16.96 -7.57 2.63
CA THR A 4 18.39 -7.61 2.30
C THR A 4 18.99 -8.96 2.68
N ASP A 5 20.22 -9.22 2.24
CA ASP A 5 21.01 -10.37 2.66
C ASP A 5 21.19 -10.44 4.19
N GLN A 6 21.28 -9.27 4.84
CA GLN A 6 21.31 -9.10 6.29
C GLN A 6 19.93 -9.24 6.99
N GLY A 7 18.85 -9.44 6.24
CA GLY A 7 17.50 -9.59 6.79
C GLY A 7 16.81 -8.29 7.19
N LEU A 8 17.25 -7.14 6.65
CA LEU A 8 16.60 -5.85 6.88
C LEU A 8 15.52 -5.57 5.82
N PRO A 9 14.45 -4.82 6.13
CA PRO A 9 13.45 -4.42 5.14
C PRO A 9 14.06 -3.69 3.94
N LEU A 10 13.62 -4.07 2.74
CA LEU A 10 14.08 -3.51 1.47
C LEU A 10 12.89 -3.07 0.61
N GLY A 11 12.79 -1.77 0.36
CA GLY A 11 11.88 -1.15 -0.60
C GLY A 11 12.53 -1.07 -1.99
N LYS A 12 11.72 -1.13 -3.05
CA LYS A 12 12.18 -1.04 -4.43
C LYS A 12 11.45 0.10 -5.13
N VAL A 13 12.19 1.10 -5.60
CA VAL A 13 11.67 2.25 -6.35
C VAL A 13 12.22 2.19 -7.76
N PHE A 14 11.35 2.13 -8.76
CA PHE A 14 11.73 2.06 -10.17
C PHE A 14 11.67 3.46 -10.81
N ALA A 15 12.50 4.37 -10.30
CA ALA A 15 12.44 5.79 -10.68
C ALA A 15 12.50 6.06 -12.20
N GLY A 16 13.27 5.27 -12.95
CA GLY A 16 13.31 5.39 -14.41
C GLY A 16 11.98 5.04 -15.09
N THR A 17 11.28 4.04 -14.58
CA THR A 17 9.94 3.65 -15.05
C THR A 17 8.91 4.72 -14.68
N ASP A 18 8.97 5.26 -13.47
CA ASP A 18 8.07 6.33 -13.03
C ASP A 18 8.19 7.54 -13.97
N ILE A 19 9.43 8.00 -14.23
CA ILE A 19 9.69 9.10 -15.16
C ILE A 19 9.18 8.78 -16.57
N GLN A 20 9.39 7.55 -17.06
CA GLN A 20 8.93 7.13 -18.39
C GLN A 20 7.40 7.20 -18.54
N PHE A 21 6.65 6.88 -17.49
CA PHE A 21 5.19 6.86 -17.51
C PHE A 21 4.53 8.13 -16.94
N GLY A 22 5.33 9.16 -16.62
CA GLY A 22 4.84 10.44 -16.12
C GLY A 22 4.44 10.45 -14.65
N SER A 23 4.87 9.43 -13.90
CA SER A 23 4.71 9.36 -12.44
C SER A 23 5.90 10.00 -11.73
N GLN A 24 5.66 10.51 -10.53
CA GLN A 24 6.67 11.20 -9.75
C GLN A 24 7.44 10.21 -8.87
N TRP A 25 8.69 9.91 -9.22
CA TRP A 25 9.51 8.93 -8.47
C TRP A 25 9.67 9.25 -6.97
N THR A 26 9.62 10.53 -6.59
CA THR A 26 9.68 10.97 -5.19
C THR A 26 8.42 10.59 -4.42
N VAL A 27 7.26 10.57 -5.09
CA VAL A 27 6.00 10.06 -4.54
C VAL A 27 6.13 8.56 -4.31
N THR A 28 6.56 7.78 -5.31
CA THR A 28 6.84 6.34 -5.15
C THR A 28 7.84 6.04 -4.04
N ALA A 29 8.92 6.82 -3.95
CA ALA A 29 9.96 6.62 -2.94
C ALA A 29 9.46 6.90 -1.52
N SER A 30 8.71 7.98 -1.33
CA SER A 30 8.11 8.30 -0.03
C SER A 30 7.01 7.30 0.36
N HIS A 31 6.26 6.78 -0.63
CA HIS A 31 5.31 5.67 -0.43
C HIS A 31 6.01 4.45 0.15
N GLU A 32 7.00 3.90 -0.56
CA GLU A 32 7.70 2.71 -0.10
C GLU A 32 8.37 2.92 1.27
N LEU A 33 8.86 4.12 1.56
CA LEU A 33 9.44 4.47 2.87
C LEU A 33 8.40 4.44 3.99
N LEU A 34 7.24 5.09 3.80
CA LEU A 34 6.20 5.17 4.82
C LEU A 34 5.57 3.79 5.08
N GLU A 35 5.36 2.98 4.05
CA GLU A 35 4.89 1.61 4.20
C GLU A 35 5.87 0.74 4.99
N MET A 36 7.17 0.85 4.69
CA MET A 36 8.21 0.15 5.46
C MET A 36 8.27 0.60 6.92
N LEU A 37 8.03 1.89 7.18
CA LEU A 37 8.05 2.44 8.53
C LEU A 37 6.85 1.93 9.36
N GLY A 38 5.69 1.76 8.73
CA GLY A 38 4.47 1.28 9.38
C GLY A 38 4.40 -0.23 9.55
N ASP A 39 4.73 -1.00 8.50
CA ASP A 39 4.64 -2.46 8.48
C ASP A 39 5.83 -3.11 7.74
N PRO A 40 7.03 -3.11 8.35
CA PRO A 40 8.24 -3.65 7.70
C PRO A 40 8.14 -5.15 7.36
N ASP A 41 7.40 -5.93 8.16
CA ASP A 41 7.23 -7.39 7.99
C ASP A 41 6.04 -7.76 7.10
N ILE A 42 5.24 -6.78 6.64
CA ILE A 42 4.02 -7.01 5.84
C ILE A 42 3.02 -7.93 6.56
N ASN A 43 3.01 -7.90 7.89
CA ASN A 43 2.24 -8.84 8.70
C ASN A 43 1.04 -8.16 9.38
N LEU A 44 1.00 -6.83 9.41
CA LEU A 44 -0.06 -6.09 10.05
C LEU A 44 -1.31 -6.05 9.17
N ALA A 45 -2.47 -6.10 9.83
CA ALA A 45 -3.76 -5.92 9.20
C ALA A 45 -4.80 -5.38 10.20
N ALA A 46 -5.72 -4.56 9.71
CA ALA A 46 -6.88 -4.12 10.48
C ALA A 46 -8.06 -5.07 10.25
N TYR A 47 -8.68 -5.52 11.33
CA TYR A 47 -9.83 -6.43 11.33
C TYR A 47 -11.15 -5.66 11.29
N VAL A 48 -12.09 -6.14 10.47
CA VAL A 48 -13.46 -5.61 10.37
C VAL A 48 -14.46 -6.76 10.28
N ASP A 49 -15.46 -6.76 11.15
CA ASP A 49 -16.64 -7.62 11.06
C ASP A 49 -17.48 -7.29 9.82
N GLN A 50 -17.92 -8.31 9.10
CA GLN A 50 -18.81 -8.15 7.97
C GLN A 50 -20.27 -8.45 8.39
N PRO A 51 -21.27 -7.73 7.82
CA PRO A 51 -22.69 -7.92 8.18
C PRO A 51 -23.21 -9.36 7.98
N ASN A 52 -22.55 -10.15 7.14
CA ASN A 52 -22.90 -11.55 6.87
C ASN A 52 -22.26 -12.55 7.87
N GLY A 53 -21.65 -12.07 8.95
CA GLY A 53 -20.91 -12.90 9.93
C GLY A 53 -19.52 -13.34 9.46
N GLY A 54 -19.05 -12.84 8.32
CA GLY A 54 -17.66 -12.98 7.89
C GLY A 54 -16.75 -11.94 8.53
N MET A 55 -15.47 -12.01 8.20
CA MET A 55 -14.49 -10.98 8.56
C MET A 55 -13.69 -10.53 7.36
N ARG A 56 -13.25 -9.27 7.39
CA ARG A 56 -12.30 -8.72 6.43
C ARG A 56 -11.07 -8.22 7.17
N LEU A 57 -9.91 -8.58 6.65
CA LEU A 57 -8.64 -7.96 7.02
C LEU A 57 -8.28 -6.94 5.93
N TYR A 58 -7.94 -5.72 6.33
CA TYR A 58 -7.31 -4.73 5.48
C TYR A 58 -5.81 -4.76 5.73
N ALA A 59 -5.00 -4.85 4.68
CA ALA A 59 -3.56 -4.69 4.82
C ALA A 59 -3.26 -3.33 5.46
N TYR A 60 -2.33 -3.29 6.41
CA TYR A 60 -1.98 -2.04 7.11
C TYR A 60 -1.04 -1.18 6.24
N GLU A 61 -1.51 -0.84 5.04
CA GLU A 61 -0.77 -0.12 4.00
C GLU A 61 -1.20 1.35 4.01
N ALA A 62 -0.40 2.22 4.62
CA ALA A 62 -0.81 3.57 5.00
C ALA A 62 -0.92 4.55 3.83
N CYS A 63 -0.30 4.28 2.68
CA CYS A 63 -0.29 5.20 1.54
C CYS A 63 -1.31 4.78 0.46
N ASP A 64 -1.66 3.50 0.38
CA ASP A 64 -2.41 2.91 -0.73
C ASP A 64 -3.79 3.53 -0.96
N ALA A 65 -4.49 3.93 0.11
CA ALA A 65 -5.82 4.50 0.00
C ALA A 65 -5.85 5.85 -0.75
N CYS A 66 -4.72 6.56 -0.78
CA CYS A 66 -4.56 7.90 -1.34
C CYS A 66 -3.32 8.02 -2.24
N GLU A 67 -2.79 6.91 -2.78
CA GLU A 67 -1.45 6.86 -3.42
C GLU A 67 -1.30 7.68 -4.71
N ALA A 68 -2.40 8.06 -5.36
CA ALA A 68 -2.32 8.71 -6.67
C ALA A 68 -1.63 10.08 -6.59
N ASP A 69 -0.69 10.35 -7.52
CA ASP A 69 0.10 11.59 -7.60
C ASP A 69 -0.73 12.88 -7.50
N GLN A 70 -1.99 12.87 -7.91
CA GLN A 70 -2.91 14.02 -7.81
C GLN A 70 -3.28 14.41 -6.37
N PHE A 71 -3.10 13.51 -5.40
CA PHE A 71 -3.34 13.75 -3.98
C PHE A 71 -2.06 14.02 -3.19
N ALA A 72 -0.90 13.74 -3.78
CA ALA A 72 0.41 14.02 -3.21
C ALA A 72 0.55 15.49 -2.76
N TYR A 73 1.45 15.72 -1.81
CA TYR A 73 1.69 17.05 -1.24
C TYR A 73 3.16 17.46 -1.31
N LYS A 74 3.42 18.76 -1.25
CA LYS A 74 4.79 19.28 -1.26
C LYS A 74 5.30 19.51 0.16
N THR A 75 6.52 19.05 0.42
CA THR A 75 7.30 19.38 1.62
C THR A 75 8.71 19.72 1.18
N ASP A 76 9.25 20.86 1.66
CA ASP A 76 10.58 21.36 1.26
C ASP A 76 10.83 21.38 -0.26
N GLY A 77 9.79 21.71 -1.03
CA GLY A 77 9.85 21.77 -2.49
C GLY A 77 9.77 20.41 -3.21
N VAL A 78 9.78 19.29 -2.48
CA VAL A 78 9.67 17.93 -3.02
C VAL A 78 8.22 17.44 -2.92
N LEU A 79 7.70 16.85 -4.00
CA LEU A 79 6.40 16.20 -4.00
C LEU A 79 6.52 14.80 -3.38
N VAL A 80 5.72 14.52 -2.36
CA VAL A 80 5.72 13.24 -1.61
C VAL A 80 4.31 12.69 -1.53
N THR A 81 4.20 11.38 -1.35
CA THR A 81 2.91 10.70 -1.25
C THR A 81 2.07 11.22 -0.09
N ASP A 82 0.75 11.18 -0.26
CA ASP A 82 -0.19 11.31 0.84
C ASP A 82 -0.25 9.99 1.63
N PHE A 83 -0.72 10.04 2.88
CA PHE A 83 -0.83 8.87 3.74
C PHE A 83 -1.97 9.02 4.74
N VAL A 84 -2.50 7.89 5.18
CA VAL A 84 -3.57 7.80 6.16
C VAL A 84 -3.03 7.72 7.58
N TYR A 85 -3.80 8.26 8.52
CA TYR A 85 -3.58 8.09 9.95
C TYR A 85 -4.22 6.80 10.46
N PRO A 86 -3.89 6.33 11.68
CA PRO A 86 -4.55 5.18 12.30
C PRO A 86 -6.09 5.26 12.28
N ALA A 87 -6.64 6.47 12.35
CA ALA A 87 -8.09 6.72 12.26
C ALA A 87 -8.76 6.15 11.00
N TRP A 88 -8.03 5.99 9.89
CA TRP A 88 -8.57 5.35 8.69
C TRP A 88 -8.88 3.87 8.89
N PHE A 89 -8.12 3.20 9.75
CA PHE A 89 -8.30 1.78 10.12
C PHE A 89 -9.25 1.58 11.31
N GLU A 90 -9.88 2.64 11.83
CA GLU A 90 -10.75 2.59 13.01
C GLU A 90 -12.23 2.60 12.60
N SER A 91 -12.84 1.42 12.49
CA SER A 91 -14.23 1.23 12.05
C SER A 91 -15.31 1.96 12.87
N PHE A 92 -14.99 2.40 14.07
CA PHE A 92 -15.90 3.14 14.96
C PHE A 92 -15.97 4.64 14.68
N ARG A 93 -15.07 5.18 13.83
CA ARG A 93 -15.05 6.62 13.51
C ARG A 93 -16.22 6.97 12.59
N LYS A 94 -16.84 8.12 12.86
CA LYS A 94 -17.87 8.69 11.99
C LYS A 94 -17.24 9.51 10.87
N ALA A 95 -17.95 9.65 9.75
CA ALA A 95 -17.56 10.57 8.69
C ALA A 95 -17.32 11.97 9.25
N GLY A 96 -16.21 12.61 8.85
CA GLY A 96 -15.80 13.95 9.26
C GLY A 96 -15.45 14.09 10.75
N SER A 97 -15.31 13.00 11.51
CA SER A 97 -15.04 13.06 12.95
C SER A 97 -13.59 13.40 13.31
N THR A 98 -12.66 13.25 12.37
CA THR A 98 -11.23 13.53 12.52
C THR A 98 -10.60 13.70 11.15
N GLN A 99 -9.31 14.04 11.14
CA GLN A 99 -8.48 13.95 9.95
C GLN A 99 -8.08 12.49 9.71
N PHE A 100 -8.33 11.97 8.51
CA PHE A 100 -8.06 10.58 8.14
C PHE A 100 -6.78 10.43 7.30
N ASP A 101 -6.42 11.44 6.52
CA ASP A 101 -5.22 11.50 5.69
C ASP A 101 -4.49 12.84 5.87
N ARG A 102 -3.22 12.91 5.46
CA ARG A 102 -2.40 14.11 5.64
C ARG A 102 -2.97 15.32 4.89
N GLN A 103 -3.64 15.13 3.75
CA GLN A 103 -4.21 16.20 2.92
C GLN A 103 -5.69 16.55 3.21
N GLY A 104 -6.36 15.78 4.07
CA GLY A 104 -7.76 15.99 4.44
C GLY A 104 -8.75 15.70 3.29
N ARG A 105 -8.39 14.79 2.39
CA ARG A 105 -9.23 14.34 1.26
C ARG A 105 -10.12 13.17 1.62
N ILE A 106 -9.70 12.35 2.59
CA ILE A 106 -10.47 11.22 3.10
C ILE A 106 -11.36 11.70 4.25
N THR A 107 -12.63 11.35 4.16
CA THR A 107 -13.68 11.82 5.07
C THR A 107 -14.22 10.73 5.98
N GLU A 108 -13.90 9.46 5.75
CA GLU A 108 -14.40 8.34 6.56
C GLU A 108 -13.44 7.13 6.57
N PRO A 109 -13.54 6.22 7.55
CA PRO A 109 -12.74 4.99 7.59
C PRO A 109 -12.86 4.15 6.33
N TYR A 110 -11.77 3.51 5.93
CA TYR A 110 -11.69 2.60 4.78
C TYR A 110 -12.07 3.21 3.42
N GLN A 111 -12.27 4.53 3.32
CA GLN A 111 -12.52 5.20 2.06
C GLN A 111 -11.26 5.19 1.19
N LEU A 112 -11.43 4.87 -0.09
CA LEU A 112 -10.37 4.91 -1.10
C LEU A 112 -10.61 6.08 -2.03
N LEU A 113 -9.58 6.88 -2.27
CA LEU A 113 -9.63 7.95 -3.27
C LEU A 113 -9.50 7.38 -4.69
N SER A 114 -9.82 8.19 -5.71
CA SER A 114 -9.69 7.79 -7.11
C SER A 114 -8.22 7.49 -7.47
N GLY A 115 -7.94 6.27 -7.92
CA GLY A 115 -6.58 5.79 -8.15
C GLY A 115 -5.94 5.12 -6.93
N GLY A 116 -6.54 5.22 -5.74
CA GLY A 116 -6.15 4.43 -4.57
C GLY A 116 -6.69 3.01 -4.59
N TYR A 117 -6.05 2.12 -3.84
CA TYR A 117 -6.49 0.74 -3.61
C TYR A 117 -6.14 0.30 -2.19
N ILE A 118 -6.54 -0.90 -1.80
CA ILE A 118 -6.02 -1.53 -0.58
C ILE A 118 -6.08 -3.05 -0.70
N GLY A 119 -5.10 -3.74 -0.12
CA GLY A 119 -5.14 -5.18 0.05
C GLY A 119 -6.23 -5.61 1.03
N ILE A 120 -7.03 -6.61 0.66
CA ILE A 120 -8.05 -7.20 1.54
C ILE A 120 -7.94 -8.72 1.59
N PHE A 121 -8.33 -9.30 2.72
CA PHE A 121 -8.54 -10.74 2.88
C PHE A 121 -9.93 -10.96 3.47
N ASP A 122 -10.81 -11.59 2.70
CA ASP A 122 -12.16 -11.94 3.15
C ASP A 122 -12.20 -13.38 3.65
N CYS A 123 -12.72 -13.59 4.85
CA CYS A 123 -12.96 -14.93 5.39
C CYS A 123 -14.47 -15.13 5.59
N PRO A 124 -15.05 -16.27 5.12
CA PRO A 124 -14.39 -17.41 4.47
C PRO A 124 -14.45 -17.35 2.92
N SER A 125 -13.61 -16.53 2.26
CA SER A 125 -13.69 -16.42 0.78
C SER A 125 -12.79 -17.38 0.00
N GLY A 126 -11.83 -18.06 0.64
CA GLY A 126 -10.87 -18.97 -0.02
C GLY A 126 -9.89 -18.32 -1.01
N ASN A 127 -10.10 -17.06 -1.38
CA ASN A 127 -9.38 -16.36 -2.46
C ASN A 127 -8.03 -15.77 -2.03
N GLY A 128 -7.65 -15.93 -0.75
CA GLY A 128 -6.47 -15.30 -0.19
C GLY A 128 -6.56 -13.76 -0.21
N TRP A 129 -5.39 -13.12 -0.25
CA TRP A 129 -5.29 -11.66 -0.39
C TRP A 129 -5.66 -11.22 -1.81
N THR A 130 -6.63 -10.31 -1.88
CA THR A 130 -7.09 -9.63 -3.10
C THR A 130 -7.01 -8.11 -2.90
N GLN A 131 -7.47 -7.32 -3.88
CA GLN A 131 -7.44 -5.87 -3.79
C GLN A 131 -8.81 -5.29 -4.14
N ILE A 132 -9.16 -4.19 -3.48
CA ILE A 132 -10.26 -3.32 -3.87
C ILE A 132 -9.70 -1.95 -4.23
N THR A 133 -10.34 -1.26 -5.18
CA THR A 133 -9.90 0.02 -5.74
C THR A 133 -10.97 1.08 -5.51
N GLY A 134 -10.56 2.33 -5.31
CA GLY A 134 -11.50 3.46 -5.19
C GLY A 134 -12.27 3.72 -6.50
N ASP A 135 -11.64 3.44 -7.63
CA ASP A 135 -12.31 3.42 -8.92
C ASP A 135 -12.79 2.00 -9.25
N ARG A 136 -14.07 1.81 -9.61
CA ARG A 136 -14.57 0.53 -10.19
C ARG A 136 -14.09 0.33 -11.63
N LYS A 137 -12.80 0.54 -11.90
CA LYS A 137 -12.19 0.40 -13.23
C LYS A 137 -11.84 -1.07 -13.51
N ALA A 138 -11.90 -1.45 -14.77
CA ALA A 138 -11.53 -2.79 -15.23
C ALA A 138 -10.06 -3.11 -14.91
N HIS A 139 -9.77 -4.40 -14.68
CA HIS A 139 -8.41 -4.85 -14.41
C HIS A 139 -7.45 -4.50 -15.56
N ARG A 140 -6.25 -3.98 -15.23
CA ARG A 140 -5.19 -3.60 -16.16
C ARG A 140 -3.94 -4.40 -15.84
N TYR A 141 -3.11 -4.67 -16.85
CA TYR A 141 -1.85 -5.40 -16.66
C TYR A 141 -0.93 -4.74 -15.61
N SER A 142 -0.89 -3.41 -15.56
CA SER A 142 -0.12 -2.63 -14.59
C SER A 142 -0.52 -2.87 -13.12
N MET A 143 -1.69 -3.45 -12.87
CA MET A 143 -2.12 -3.82 -11.51
C MET A 143 -1.58 -5.17 -11.05
N ARG A 144 -0.86 -5.91 -11.89
CA ARG A 144 -0.15 -7.11 -11.45
C ARG A 144 0.98 -6.70 -10.49
N PRO A 145 1.05 -7.30 -9.29
CA PRO A 145 2.17 -7.07 -8.38
C PRO A 145 3.51 -7.39 -9.06
N PRO A 146 4.48 -6.46 -9.04
CA PRO A 146 5.85 -6.77 -9.44
C PRO A 146 6.48 -7.84 -8.54
N VAL A 147 7.38 -8.64 -9.09
CA VAL A 147 8.15 -9.62 -8.32
C VAL A 147 9.04 -8.91 -7.29
N GLY A 148 9.00 -9.39 -6.05
CA GLY A 148 9.60 -8.82 -4.85
C GLY A 148 8.86 -7.61 -4.28
N SER A 149 7.68 -7.25 -4.81
CA SER A 149 6.86 -6.18 -4.20
C SER A 149 6.17 -6.67 -2.93
N ARG A 150 5.76 -5.74 -2.06
CA ARG A 150 4.98 -6.09 -0.86
C ARG A 150 3.68 -6.84 -1.21
N ARG A 151 3.04 -6.44 -2.31
CA ARG A 151 1.78 -6.99 -2.81
C ARG A 151 1.90 -8.43 -3.26
N GLU A 152 3.02 -8.79 -3.88
CA GLU A 152 3.32 -10.18 -4.21
C GLU A 152 3.53 -10.98 -2.93
N ARG A 153 4.39 -10.50 -2.02
CA ARG A 153 4.75 -11.21 -0.78
C ARG A 153 3.57 -11.52 0.12
N ARG A 154 2.61 -10.60 0.26
CA ARG A 154 1.40 -10.82 1.07
C ARG A 154 0.53 -11.97 0.51
N ARG A 155 0.69 -12.31 -0.78
CA ARG A 155 0.01 -13.43 -1.46
C ARG A 155 0.86 -14.71 -1.51
N THR A 156 2.15 -14.63 -1.18
CA THR A 156 3.09 -15.75 -1.20
C THR A 156 3.24 -16.34 0.21
N PRO A 157 3.14 -17.67 0.40
CA PRO A 157 3.44 -18.31 1.68
C PRO A 157 4.81 -17.89 2.21
N ARG A 158 4.92 -17.67 3.53
CA ARG A 158 6.14 -17.12 4.13
C ARG A 158 7.38 -18.00 3.91
N GLU A 159 7.17 -19.31 3.81
CA GLU A 159 8.22 -20.31 3.52
C GLU A 159 8.79 -20.19 2.10
N GLU A 160 8.02 -19.58 1.18
CA GLU A 160 8.43 -19.35 -0.21
C GLU A 160 9.06 -17.97 -0.43
N TRP A 161 9.25 -17.17 0.63
CA TRP A 161 9.87 -15.85 0.52
C TRP A 161 11.39 -15.98 0.30
N LEU A 162 11.87 -15.42 -0.81
CA LEU A 162 13.29 -15.33 -1.13
C LEU A 162 13.90 -14.04 -0.57
N ARG A 163 15.17 -14.06 -0.16
CA ARG A 163 15.92 -12.82 0.13
C ARG A 163 16.41 -12.20 -1.17
N SER A 164 16.47 -10.87 -1.23
CA SER A 164 17.07 -10.19 -2.37
C SER A 164 18.58 -10.36 -2.39
N GLU A 165 19.11 -10.73 -3.55
CA GLU A 165 20.54 -10.60 -3.82
C GLU A 165 20.89 -9.13 -4.07
N ILE A 166 21.99 -8.66 -3.49
CA ILE A 166 22.55 -7.37 -3.84
C ILE A 166 22.98 -7.44 -5.31
N LYS A 167 22.35 -6.63 -6.18
CA LYS A 167 22.86 -6.42 -7.55
C LYS A 167 24.27 -5.84 -7.44
N LYS A 168 25.30 -6.69 -7.46
CA LYS A 168 26.68 -6.26 -7.63
C LYS A 168 26.74 -5.52 -8.96
N LYS A 169 27.11 -4.23 -8.95
CA LYS A 169 27.44 -3.51 -10.18
C LYS A 169 28.57 -4.30 -10.85
N THR A 170 28.27 -4.94 -11.97
CA THR A 170 29.32 -5.34 -12.92
C THR A 170 29.96 -4.03 -13.38
N ARG A 171 31.25 -3.87 -13.09
CA ARG A 171 32.05 -2.74 -13.59
C ARG A 171 32.11 -2.77 -15.11
#